data_AF-A0AAT9R474-F1
#
_entry.id   AF-A0AAT9R474-F1
#
_cell.length_a   1.000
_cell.length_b   1.000
_cell.length_c   1.000
_cell.angle_alpha   90.00
_cell.angle_beta   90.00
_cell.angle_gamma   90.00
#
_symmetry.space_group_name_H-M   'P 1'
#
loop_
_entity.id
_entity.type
_entity.pdbx_description
1 polymer ?
#
loop_
_entity_poly.entity_id
_entity_poly.type
_entity_poly.pdbx_seq_one_letter_code
_entity_poly.pdbx_strand_id
1 'polypeptide(L)'
;MANGQWYPPEWPDRIRALAAGTLTPVTPRRAATVMLLKDTADTPVVHMLRRRASMAFAGGAYAYPGGGVDPRDDDHQIRWAGPTRAWWASRLGVDETDAQAIVCAAVRETYEEAGVLLAGPSSDTVVGDTTGDDWEADRVAVAARDLSFAEFLERRGLVLRSDLLGAWARWITPEFETRRYDTWFFVAALPQGQRTRNASTEADRTVWIRPRDAADGYDKGELLMMPPTIATLRRLAEYDTAAGALAAAPARDLTPVLAEARLENDDVILSWPGHDEFTKRISAGGDPT
;
A
#
# COMPACT_ATOMS: atom_id res chain seq x y z
N MET A 1 -23.43 0.97 14.72
CA MET A 1 -23.17 2.03 13.71
C MET A 1 -22.19 1.42 12.73
N ALA A 2 -22.48 1.46 11.42
CA ALA A 2 -21.58 0.89 10.44
C ALA A 2 -20.28 1.71 10.45
N ASN A 3 -19.17 1.10 10.89
CA ASN A 3 -17.83 1.68 10.78
C ASN A 3 -17.55 1.99 9.30
N GLY A 4 -16.48 2.74 8.99
CA GLY A 4 -16.07 3.16 7.63
C GLY A 4 -15.56 2.01 6.75
N GLN A 5 -16.28 0.91 6.76
CA GLN A 5 -15.91 -0.41 6.33
C GLN A 5 -16.28 -0.62 4.86
N TRP A 6 -15.29 -0.93 4.02
CA TRP A 6 -15.54 -1.29 2.62
C TRP A 6 -15.84 -2.79 2.48
N TYR A 7 -17.11 -3.12 2.19
CA TYR A 7 -17.58 -4.49 1.91
C TYR A 7 -18.48 -4.50 0.68
N PRO A 8 -18.04 -5.08 -0.44
CA PRO A 8 -18.86 -5.26 -1.63
C PRO A 8 -20.10 -6.14 -1.37
N PRO A 9 -21.27 -5.76 -1.90
CA PRO A 9 -22.51 -6.52 -1.71
C PRO A 9 -22.48 -7.93 -2.33
N GLU A 10 -21.62 -8.17 -3.31
CA GLU A 10 -21.47 -9.47 -4.00
C GLU A 10 -20.67 -10.52 -3.20
N TRP A 11 -20.04 -10.14 -2.08
CA TRP A 11 -19.18 -11.05 -1.32
C TRP A 11 -19.88 -12.34 -0.83
N PRO A 12 -21.10 -12.31 -0.25
CA PRO A 12 -21.74 -13.53 0.25
C PRO A 12 -21.91 -14.61 -0.82
N ASP A 13 -22.35 -14.23 -2.01
CA ASP A 13 -22.57 -15.18 -3.11
C ASP A 13 -21.25 -15.75 -3.63
N ARG A 14 -20.21 -14.92 -3.72
CA ARG A 14 -18.88 -15.35 -4.14
C ARG A 14 -18.22 -16.27 -3.12
N ILE A 15 -18.40 -16.01 -1.83
CA ILE A 15 -17.95 -16.87 -0.73
C ILE A 15 -18.62 -18.25 -0.83
N ARG A 16 -19.95 -18.30 -1.01
CA ARG A 16 -20.67 -19.57 -1.20
C ARG A 16 -20.21 -20.30 -2.46
N ALA A 17 -20.01 -19.59 -3.56
CA ALA A 17 -19.52 -20.18 -4.81
C ALA A 17 -18.12 -20.79 -4.65
N LEU A 18 -17.22 -20.13 -3.89
CA LEU A 18 -15.90 -20.64 -3.55
C LEU A 18 -16.00 -21.91 -2.69
N ALA A 19 -16.81 -21.89 -1.63
CA ALA A 19 -17.04 -23.04 -0.76
C ALA A 19 -17.63 -24.25 -1.49
N ALA A 20 -18.50 -24.00 -2.49
CA ALA A 20 -19.08 -25.04 -3.34
C ALA A 20 -18.14 -25.54 -4.46
N GLY A 21 -16.94 -24.97 -4.62
CA GLY A 21 -15.99 -25.33 -5.68
C GLY A 21 -16.39 -24.86 -7.08
N THR A 22 -17.36 -23.95 -7.18
CA THR A 22 -17.85 -23.37 -8.46
C THR A 22 -17.15 -22.07 -8.84
N LEU A 23 -16.36 -21.50 -7.93
CA LEU A 23 -15.50 -20.34 -8.17
C LEU A 23 -14.04 -20.77 -8.05
N THR A 24 -13.26 -20.52 -9.11
CA THR A 24 -11.81 -20.68 -9.09
C THR A 24 -11.16 -19.36 -8.70
N PRO A 25 -10.39 -19.29 -7.59
CA PRO A 25 -9.70 -18.08 -7.20
C PRO A 25 -8.73 -17.60 -8.29
N VAL A 26 -8.72 -16.29 -8.54
CA VAL A 26 -7.69 -15.69 -9.40
C VAL A 26 -6.36 -15.61 -8.65
N THR A 27 -5.24 -15.78 -9.36
CA THR A 27 -3.91 -15.58 -8.79
C THR A 27 -3.74 -14.11 -8.39
N PRO A 28 -3.31 -13.81 -7.15
CA PRO A 28 -3.07 -12.44 -6.74
C PRO A 28 -1.89 -11.82 -7.49
N ARG A 29 -2.04 -10.56 -7.92
CA ARG A 29 -0.95 -9.78 -8.50
C ARG A 29 -0.09 -9.18 -7.39
N ARG A 30 1.23 -9.21 -7.54
CA ARG A 30 2.13 -8.52 -6.61
C ARG A 30 1.88 -7.02 -6.64
N ALA A 31 1.88 -6.38 -5.48
CA ALA A 31 1.69 -4.95 -5.32
C ALA A 31 2.51 -4.41 -4.15
N ALA A 32 2.80 -3.11 -4.19
CA ALA A 32 3.47 -2.40 -3.11
C ALA A 32 2.72 -1.13 -2.75
N THR A 33 2.77 -0.74 -1.48
CA THR A 33 2.11 0.46 -0.97
C THR A 33 2.98 1.13 0.09
N VAL A 34 3.07 2.46 0.09
CA VAL A 34 3.97 3.20 0.99
C VAL A 34 3.18 4.15 1.89
N MET A 35 3.25 3.90 3.19
CA MET A 35 2.85 4.84 4.25
C MET A 35 3.93 5.90 4.41
N LEU A 36 3.78 7.00 3.67
CA LEU A 36 4.71 8.11 3.71
C LEU A 36 4.42 8.99 4.94
N LEU A 37 5.39 9.12 5.83
CA LEU A 37 5.28 9.83 7.11
C LEU A 37 6.03 11.16 7.08
N LYS A 38 5.51 12.12 7.83
CA LYS A 38 6.17 13.39 8.10
C LYS A 38 5.96 13.76 9.55
N ASP A 39 7.05 14.09 10.25
CA ASP A 39 6.98 14.55 11.63
C ASP A 39 6.34 15.94 11.73
N THR A 40 5.55 16.13 12.78
CA THR A 40 5.03 17.43 13.22
C THR A 40 5.58 17.74 14.62
N ALA A 41 5.12 18.82 15.26
CA ALA A 41 5.55 19.15 16.61
C ALA A 41 5.19 18.08 17.65
N ASP A 42 4.07 17.35 17.44
CA ASP A 42 3.52 16.43 18.43
C ASP A 42 3.63 14.95 18.02
N THR A 43 3.35 14.62 16.76
CA THR A 43 3.26 13.24 16.26
C THR A 43 3.45 13.20 14.74
N PRO A 44 3.87 12.07 14.13
CA PRO A 44 3.89 11.95 12.69
C PRO A 44 2.48 12.04 12.11
N VAL A 45 2.38 12.65 10.94
CA VAL A 45 1.24 12.56 10.04
C VAL A 45 1.58 11.64 8.88
N VAL A 46 0.59 10.93 8.35
CA VAL A 46 0.71 10.06 7.19
C VAL A 46 0.03 10.68 5.98
N HIS A 47 0.65 10.52 4.80
CA HIS A 47 0.06 10.93 3.54
C HIS A 47 -0.94 9.88 3.07
N MET A 48 -2.19 10.28 2.89
CA MET A 48 -3.25 9.42 2.36
C MET A 48 -3.90 10.09 1.16
N LEU A 49 -4.42 9.25 0.26
CA LEU A 49 -5.23 9.66 -0.88
C LEU A 49 -6.63 9.05 -0.77
N ARG A 50 -7.63 9.75 -1.29
CA ARG A 50 -8.98 9.22 -1.47
C ARG A 50 -9.16 8.84 -2.93
N ARG A 51 -9.43 7.56 -3.15
CA ARG A 51 -9.70 7.00 -4.48
C ARG A 51 -10.97 7.63 -5.03
N ARG A 52 -11.01 7.93 -6.33
CA ARG A 52 -12.22 8.45 -6.99
C ARG A 52 -13.41 7.52 -6.73
N ALA A 53 -14.56 8.10 -6.42
CA ALA A 53 -15.78 7.32 -6.16
C ALA A 53 -16.21 6.47 -7.37
N SER A 54 -15.85 6.88 -8.59
CA SER A 54 -16.14 6.15 -9.83
C SER A 54 -15.29 4.90 -10.06
N MET A 55 -14.28 4.64 -9.22
CA MET A 55 -13.44 3.45 -9.37
C MET A 55 -14.22 2.18 -9.03
N ALA A 56 -14.11 1.17 -9.90
CA ALA A 56 -14.80 -0.11 -9.75
C ALA A 56 -14.38 -0.91 -8.50
N PHE A 57 -13.21 -0.63 -7.92
CA PHE A 57 -12.69 -1.29 -6.73
C PHE A 57 -12.24 -0.24 -5.70
N ALA A 58 -12.75 -0.35 -4.47
CA ALA A 58 -12.47 0.56 -3.36
C ALA A 58 -12.69 2.06 -3.70
N GLY A 59 -13.70 2.37 -4.52
CA GLY A 59 -14.06 3.76 -4.84
C GLY A 59 -14.47 4.54 -3.58
N GLY A 60 -13.93 5.75 -3.41
CA GLY A 60 -14.15 6.59 -2.23
C GLY A 60 -13.37 6.18 -0.98
N ALA A 61 -12.66 5.05 -1.01
CA ALA A 61 -11.84 4.61 0.11
C ALA A 61 -10.53 5.40 0.19
N TYR A 62 -10.07 5.67 1.41
CA TYR A 62 -8.74 6.19 1.68
C TYR A 62 -7.71 5.05 1.61
N ALA A 63 -6.60 5.36 0.97
CA ALA A 63 -5.45 4.49 0.77
C ALA A 63 -4.15 5.31 0.85
N TYR A 64 -3.03 4.64 0.64
CA TYR A 64 -1.72 5.29 0.48
C TYR A 64 -1.26 5.17 -0.98
N PRO A 65 -0.22 5.90 -1.39
CA PRO A 65 0.43 5.69 -2.68
C PRO A 65 0.83 4.22 -2.86
N GLY A 66 0.48 3.64 -4.00
CA GLY A 66 0.77 2.24 -4.25
C GLY A 66 0.04 1.65 -5.45
N GLY A 67 0.57 0.54 -5.95
CA GLY A 67 0.07 -0.11 -7.14
C GLY A 67 0.74 -1.45 -7.40
N GLY A 68 0.46 -2.01 -8.57
CA GLY A 68 0.97 -3.32 -8.97
C GLY A 68 2.44 -3.26 -9.36
N VAL A 69 3.15 -4.36 -9.14
CA VAL A 69 4.48 -4.57 -9.73
C VAL A 69 4.35 -4.61 -11.26
N ASP A 70 5.13 -3.78 -11.95
CA ASP A 70 5.23 -3.73 -13.41
C ASP A 70 6.32 -4.72 -13.87
N PRO A 71 6.17 -5.43 -15.00
CA PRO A 71 7.21 -6.31 -15.52
C PRO A 71 8.55 -5.64 -15.82
N ARG A 72 8.61 -4.30 -15.83
CA ARG A 72 9.84 -3.51 -16.00
C ARG A 72 10.48 -3.09 -14.67
N ASP A 73 9.88 -3.47 -13.53
CA ASP A 73 10.47 -3.23 -12.21
C ASP A 73 11.68 -4.17 -11.94
N ASP A 74 11.79 -5.26 -12.69
CA ASP A 74 12.85 -6.28 -12.60
C ASP A 74 13.47 -6.70 -13.94
N ASP A 75 13.19 -5.99 -15.04
CA ASP A 75 13.71 -6.34 -16.37
C ASP A 75 15.23 -6.20 -16.50
N HIS A 76 15.87 -5.37 -15.66
CA HIS A 76 17.31 -5.30 -15.49
C HIS A 76 17.73 -4.81 -14.09
N GLN A 77 19.01 -4.95 -13.80
CA GLN A 77 19.58 -4.53 -12.52
C GLN A 77 19.73 -3.01 -12.46
N ILE A 78 19.01 -2.36 -11.56
CA ILE A 78 19.19 -0.93 -11.25
C ILE A 78 20.32 -0.71 -10.24
N ARG A 79 20.88 0.50 -10.22
CA ARG A 79 21.77 0.92 -9.14
C ARG A 79 21.01 0.98 -7.82
N TRP A 80 21.62 0.42 -6.79
CA TRP A 80 20.97 0.09 -5.54
C TRP A 80 21.84 0.47 -4.35
N ALA A 81 21.22 1.09 -3.34
CA ALA A 81 21.84 1.39 -2.05
C ALA A 81 20.92 0.94 -0.90
N GLY A 82 21.54 0.63 0.24
CA GLY A 82 20.87 0.06 1.41
C GLY A 82 21.06 -1.46 1.51
N PRO A 83 20.15 -2.16 2.24
CA PRO A 83 20.20 -3.61 2.37
C PRO A 83 20.23 -4.30 1.00
N THR A 84 20.95 -5.41 0.89
CA THR A 84 21.10 -6.12 -0.39
C THR A 84 19.77 -6.69 -0.88
N ARG A 85 19.68 -7.02 -2.17
CA ARG A 85 18.53 -7.74 -2.73
C ARG A 85 18.27 -9.06 -2.02
N ALA A 86 19.32 -9.82 -1.71
CA ALA A 86 19.25 -11.02 -0.88
C ALA A 86 18.63 -10.75 0.51
N TRP A 87 18.98 -9.63 1.16
CA TRP A 87 18.36 -9.25 2.42
C TRP A 87 16.87 -8.97 2.24
N TRP A 88 16.50 -8.22 1.20
CA TRP A 88 15.10 -7.93 0.90
C TRP A 88 14.29 -9.17 0.52
N ALA A 89 14.87 -10.09 -0.25
CA ALA A 89 14.28 -11.38 -0.60
C ALA A 89 13.92 -12.18 0.65
N SER A 90 14.89 -12.32 1.56
CA SER A 90 14.65 -12.96 2.87
C SER A 90 13.61 -12.20 3.68
N ARG A 91 13.67 -10.86 3.72
CA ARG A 91 12.75 -10.03 4.50
C ARG A 91 11.30 -10.14 4.02
N LEU A 92 11.09 -10.14 2.70
CA LEU A 92 9.78 -10.13 2.04
C LEU A 92 9.22 -11.54 1.81
N GLY A 93 10.06 -12.58 1.93
CA GLY A 93 9.70 -13.98 1.71
C GLY A 93 9.52 -14.33 0.24
N VAL A 94 10.40 -13.82 -0.63
CA VAL A 94 10.40 -14.00 -2.10
C VAL A 94 11.83 -14.22 -2.60
N ASP A 95 12.04 -14.44 -3.90
CA ASP A 95 13.38 -14.45 -4.50
C ASP A 95 13.95 -13.04 -4.73
N GLU A 96 15.23 -12.93 -5.12
CA GLU A 96 15.91 -11.64 -5.28
C GLU A 96 15.34 -10.78 -6.42
N THR A 97 14.85 -11.41 -7.48
CA THR A 97 14.24 -10.73 -8.63
C THR A 97 12.93 -10.10 -8.20
N ASP A 98 12.08 -10.90 -7.54
CA ASP A 98 10.81 -10.45 -6.97
C ASP A 98 11.01 -9.37 -5.91
N ALA A 99 12.04 -9.49 -5.07
CA ALA A 99 12.37 -8.50 -4.06
C ALA A 99 12.74 -7.15 -4.68
N GLN A 100 13.54 -7.14 -5.75
CA GLN A 100 13.81 -5.93 -6.50
C GLN A 100 12.50 -5.36 -7.05
N ALA A 101 11.69 -6.18 -7.72
CA ALA A 101 10.46 -5.74 -8.37
C ALA A 101 9.51 -5.05 -7.38
N ILE A 102 9.31 -5.64 -6.20
CA ILE A 102 8.43 -5.11 -5.15
C ILE A 102 8.97 -3.80 -4.57
N VAL A 103 10.27 -3.71 -4.31
CA VAL A 103 10.89 -2.47 -3.78
C VAL A 103 10.87 -1.36 -4.85
N CYS A 104 11.16 -1.68 -6.10
CA CYS A 104 11.03 -0.77 -7.23
C CYS A 104 9.60 -0.25 -7.34
N ALA A 105 8.59 -1.13 -7.32
CA ALA A 105 7.18 -0.74 -7.36
C ALA A 105 6.83 0.21 -6.20
N ALA A 106 7.31 -0.06 -4.98
CA ALA A 106 7.07 0.83 -3.84
C ALA A 106 7.57 2.27 -4.10
N VAL A 107 8.80 2.42 -4.61
CA VAL A 107 9.39 3.73 -4.89
C VAL A 107 8.75 4.37 -6.12
N ARG A 108 8.54 3.60 -7.18
CA ARG A 108 7.93 4.03 -8.44
C ARG A 108 6.53 4.58 -8.22
N GLU A 109 5.65 3.82 -7.57
CA GLU A 109 4.27 4.25 -7.29
C GLU A 109 4.23 5.49 -6.38
N THR A 110 5.15 5.59 -5.40
CA THR A 110 5.28 6.79 -4.57
C THR A 110 5.66 8.02 -5.40
N TYR A 111 6.54 7.85 -6.40
CA TYR A 111 6.92 8.93 -7.30
C TYR A 111 5.77 9.30 -8.25
N GLU A 112 5.13 8.30 -8.86
CA GLU A 112 4.00 8.50 -9.76
C GLU A 112 2.85 9.24 -9.08
N GLU A 113 2.42 8.81 -7.89
CA GLU A 113 1.19 9.34 -7.28
C GLU A 113 1.42 10.55 -6.38
N ALA A 114 2.53 10.57 -5.63
CA ALA A 114 2.82 11.61 -4.65
C ALA A 114 3.91 12.59 -5.10
N GLY A 115 4.63 12.31 -6.19
CA GLY A 115 5.79 13.11 -6.63
C GLY A 115 7.01 12.96 -5.72
N VAL A 116 7.02 11.97 -4.82
CA VAL A 116 8.08 11.75 -3.84
C VAL A 116 8.98 10.61 -4.29
N LEU A 117 10.29 10.84 -4.34
CA LEU A 117 11.27 9.90 -4.86
C LEU A 117 12.25 9.46 -3.76
N LEU A 118 12.30 8.15 -3.50
CA LEU A 118 13.26 7.52 -2.59
C LEU A 118 14.51 7.06 -3.36
N ALA A 119 15.18 8.03 -3.98
CA ALA A 119 16.40 7.84 -4.75
C ALA A 119 17.29 9.10 -4.67
N GLY A 120 18.57 8.94 -4.98
CA GLY A 120 19.53 10.04 -4.96
C GLY A 120 20.76 9.78 -5.84
N PRO A 121 21.65 10.77 -6.01
CA PRO A 121 22.85 10.62 -6.82
C PRO A 121 23.90 9.68 -6.18
N SER A 122 23.77 9.39 -4.87
CA SER A 122 24.64 8.47 -4.13
C SER A 122 23.87 7.66 -3.08
N SER A 123 24.56 6.74 -2.41
CA SER A 123 24.05 5.97 -1.28
C SER A 123 23.73 6.80 -0.03
N ASP A 124 24.17 8.06 0.02
CA ASP A 124 24.12 8.88 1.25
C ASP A 124 23.17 10.07 1.11
N THR A 125 22.76 10.39 -0.12
CA THR A 125 21.92 11.55 -0.42
C THR A 125 20.63 11.14 -1.10
N VAL A 126 19.67 12.06 -1.12
CA VAL A 126 18.40 11.96 -1.83
C VAL A 126 18.27 13.16 -2.77
N VAL A 127 17.44 13.01 -3.81
CA VAL A 127 17.00 14.18 -4.58
C VAL A 127 16.24 15.12 -3.63
N GLY A 128 16.70 16.36 -3.52
CA GLY A 128 16.10 17.33 -2.59
C GLY A 128 14.82 17.98 -3.12
N ASP A 129 14.65 18.04 -4.43
CA ASP A 129 13.50 18.68 -5.07
C ASP A 129 13.13 17.96 -6.37
N THR A 130 11.88 17.51 -6.47
CA THR A 130 11.26 16.81 -7.61
C THR A 130 10.19 17.68 -8.27
N THR A 131 10.17 18.99 -8.01
CA THR A 131 9.05 19.88 -8.38
C THR A 131 9.18 20.59 -9.72
N GLY A 132 10.38 20.59 -10.33
CA GLY A 132 10.67 21.26 -11.60
C GLY A 132 9.94 20.64 -12.80
N ASP A 133 9.81 21.41 -13.89
CA ASP A 133 9.06 21.00 -15.08
C ASP A 133 9.63 19.74 -15.75
N ASP A 134 10.96 19.58 -15.72
CA ASP A 134 11.65 18.39 -16.23
C ASP A 134 11.37 17.15 -15.36
N TRP A 135 11.24 17.31 -14.04
CA TRP A 135 10.84 16.23 -13.14
C TRP A 135 9.38 15.84 -13.36
N GLU A 136 8.50 16.82 -13.53
CA GLU A 136 7.09 16.55 -13.81
C GLU A 136 6.90 15.83 -15.14
N ALA A 137 7.61 16.24 -16.20
CA ALA A 137 7.60 15.54 -17.48
C ALA A 137 8.02 14.07 -17.33
N ASP A 138 9.03 13.81 -16.51
CA ASP A 138 9.50 12.45 -16.24
C ASP A 138 8.51 11.63 -15.44
N ARG A 139 7.91 12.23 -14.41
CA ARG A 139 6.87 11.58 -13.60
C ARG A 139 5.68 11.19 -14.47
N VAL A 140 5.23 12.08 -15.35
CA VAL A 140 4.16 11.81 -16.31
C VAL A 140 4.55 10.67 -17.25
N ALA A 141 5.78 10.67 -17.79
CA ALA A 141 6.25 9.61 -18.67
C ALA A 141 6.33 8.24 -17.96
N VAL A 142 6.77 8.21 -16.70
CA VAL A 142 6.79 6.99 -15.88
C VAL A 142 5.37 6.48 -15.61
N ALA A 143 4.47 7.36 -15.15
CA ALA A 143 3.07 7.01 -14.88
C ALA A 143 2.30 6.57 -16.14
N ALA A 144 2.61 7.18 -17.30
CA ALA A 144 2.05 6.80 -18.60
C ALA A 144 2.69 5.53 -19.18
N ARG A 145 3.74 5.01 -18.54
CA ARG A 145 4.54 3.86 -18.97
C ARG A 145 5.33 4.08 -20.26
N ASP A 146 5.52 5.33 -20.68
CA ASP A 146 6.36 5.72 -21.81
C ASP A 146 7.86 5.66 -21.47
N LEU A 147 8.19 5.71 -20.18
CA LEU A 147 9.54 5.57 -19.63
C LEU A 147 9.50 4.55 -18.49
N SER A 148 10.33 3.52 -18.51
CA SER A 148 10.43 2.63 -17.34
C SER A 148 11.08 3.36 -16.17
N PHE A 149 10.76 2.94 -14.94
CA PHE A 149 11.37 3.56 -13.75
C PHE A 149 12.89 3.32 -13.68
N ALA A 150 13.36 2.17 -14.18
CA ALA A 150 14.77 1.87 -14.27
C ALA A 150 15.51 2.79 -15.26
N GLU A 151 14.97 3.00 -16.46
CA GLU A 151 15.51 3.96 -17.45
C GLU A 151 15.49 5.39 -16.90
N PHE A 152 14.44 5.77 -16.18
CA PHE A 152 14.36 7.06 -15.50
C PHE A 152 15.52 7.26 -14.50
N LEU A 153 15.77 6.28 -13.62
CA LEU A 153 16.87 6.34 -12.66
C LEU A 153 18.23 6.39 -13.36
N GLU A 154 18.43 5.58 -14.40
CA GLU A 154 19.67 5.56 -15.18
C GLU A 154 19.94 6.91 -15.83
N ARG A 155 18.96 7.43 -16.58
CA ARG A 155 19.06 8.71 -17.29
C ARG A 155 19.36 9.88 -16.35
N ARG A 156 18.80 9.87 -15.14
CA ARG A 156 19.05 10.91 -14.13
C ARG A 156 20.28 10.68 -13.27
N GLY A 157 21.04 9.60 -13.48
CA GLY A 157 22.24 9.37 -12.69
C GLY A 157 21.93 8.91 -11.25
N LEU A 158 20.74 8.37 -10.98
CA LEU A 158 20.24 8.05 -9.64
C LEU A 158 20.47 6.59 -9.23
N VAL A 159 20.48 6.40 -7.91
CA VAL A 159 20.55 5.13 -7.19
C VAL A 159 19.27 5.01 -6.35
N LEU A 160 18.59 3.87 -6.43
CA LEU A 160 17.44 3.59 -5.57
C LEU A 160 17.93 3.42 -4.12
N ARG A 161 17.31 4.14 -3.19
CA ARG A 161 17.65 4.14 -1.76
C ARG A 161 16.71 3.22 -0.98
N SER A 162 16.99 1.92 -1.04
CA SER A 162 16.13 0.90 -0.41
C SER A 162 16.14 0.99 1.12
N ASP A 163 17.21 1.53 1.70
CA ASP A 163 17.34 1.79 3.14
C ASP A 163 16.35 2.84 3.68
N LEU A 164 15.70 3.61 2.80
CA LEU A 164 14.65 4.57 3.19
C LEU A 164 13.27 3.91 3.34
N LEU A 165 13.15 2.62 2.99
CA LEU A 165 11.93 1.84 3.13
C LEU A 165 12.04 0.86 4.32
N GLY A 166 10.97 0.76 5.09
CA GLY A 166 10.78 -0.30 6.07
C GLY A 166 9.57 -1.18 5.72
N ALA A 167 9.76 -2.48 5.48
CA ALA A 167 8.62 -3.38 5.28
C ALA A 167 7.80 -3.53 6.57
N TRP A 168 6.48 -3.38 6.45
CA TRP A 168 5.58 -3.14 7.58
C TRP A 168 4.48 -4.18 7.76
N ALA A 169 3.84 -4.59 6.67
CA ALA A 169 2.80 -5.61 6.66
C ALA A 169 2.69 -6.26 5.28
N ARG A 170 2.08 -7.45 5.20
CA ARG A 170 1.72 -8.11 3.94
C ARG A 170 0.28 -8.56 4.00
N TRP A 171 -0.53 -8.13 3.05
CA TRP A 171 -1.95 -8.46 2.99
C TRP A 171 -2.29 -9.03 1.62
N ILE A 172 -3.02 -10.14 1.59
CA ILE A 172 -3.50 -10.73 0.34
C ILE A 172 -5.02 -10.58 0.27
N THR A 173 -5.49 -10.02 -0.84
CA THR A 173 -6.92 -9.87 -1.10
C THR A 173 -7.63 -11.24 -1.04
N PRO A 174 -8.85 -11.33 -0.46
CA PRO A 174 -9.56 -12.59 -0.28
C PRO A 174 -9.72 -13.41 -1.57
N GLU A 175 -9.76 -14.74 -1.46
CA GLU A 175 -9.80 -15.65 -2.61
C GLU A 175 -11.05 -15.52 -3.48
N PHE A 176 -12.15 -15.13 -2.86
CA PHE A 176 -13.41 -14.91 -3.54
C PHE A 176 -13.44 -13.59 -4.30
N GLU A 177 -12.43 -12.72 -4.26
CA GLU A 177 -12.42 -11.46 -5.03
C GLU A 177 -12.11 -11.65 -6.51
N THR A 178 -12.66 -10.79 -7.37
CA THR A 178 -12.39 -10.84 -8.83
C THR A 178 -11.04 -10.27 -9.20
N ARG A 179 -10.54 -9.35 -8.38
CA ARG A 179 -9.22 -8.71 -8.52
C ARG A 179 -8.50 -8.89 -7.21
N ARG A 180 -7.39 -9.63 -7.26
CA ARG A 180 -6.61 -9.94 -6.07
C ARG A 180 -5.21 -9.37 -6.17
N TYR A 181 -4.73 -8.89 -5.04
CA TYR A 181 -3.40 -8.37 -4.87
C TYR A 181 -2.73 -9.05 -3.67
N ASP A 182 -1.45 -9.36 -3.81
CA ASP A 182 -0.54 -9.69 -2.72
C ASP A 182 0.30 -8.44 -2.47
N THR A 183 -0.05 -7.71 -1.42
CA THR A 183 0.43 -6.34 -1.24
C THR A 183 1.38 -6.25 -0.06
N TRP A 184 2.61 -5.82 -0.33
CA TRP A 184 3.58 -5.46 0.69
C TRP A 184 3.42 -3.97 1.02
N PHE A 185 3.18 -3.69 2.29
CA PHE A 185 3.11 -2.34 2.84
C PHE A 185 4.48 -1.96 3.37
N PHE A 186 4.92 -0.76 3.04
CA PHE A 186 6.16 -0.16 3.50
C PHE A 186 5.88 1.14 4.26
N VAL A 187 6.75 1.50 5.17
CA VAL A 187 6.82 2.83 5.78
C VAL A 187 8.04 3.58 5.25
N ALA A 188 7.90 4.87 5.01
CA ALA A 188 8.98 5.77 4.62
C ALA A 188 8.80 7.13 5.28
N ALA A 189 9.91 7.82 5.59
CA ALA A 189 9.86 9.23 5.96
C ALA A 189 9.94 10.09 4.70
N LEU A 190 9.19 11.20 4.66
CA LEU A 190 9.27 12.19 3.59
C LEU A 190 10.72 12.72 3.49
N PRO A 191 11.41 12.53 2.35
CA PRO A 191 12.76 13.03 2.17
C PRO A 191 12.83 14.55 2.37
N GLN A 192 13.88 15.03 3.03
CA GLN A 192 14.08 16.45 3.27
C GLN A 192 14.10 17.23 1.93
N GLY A 193 13.34 18.32 1.88
CA GLY A 193 13.22 19.20 0.70
C GLY A 193 12.07 18.82 -0.23
N GLN A 194 11.69 17.54 -0.29
CA GLN A 194 10.59 17.09 -1.14
C GLN A 194 9.22 17.45 -0.56
N ARG A 195 8.22 17.52 -1.43
CA ARG A 195 6.82 17.83 -1.07
C ARG A 195 5.90 16.91 -1.84
N THR A 196 4.88 16.38 -1.17
CA THR A 196 3.83 15.60 -1.83
C THR A 196 2.96 16.47 -2.72
N ARG A 197 2.47 15.89 -3.81
CA ARG A 197 1.46 16.47 -4.71
C ARG A 197 0.31 15.48 -4.89
N ASN A 198 -0.88 15.97 -5.22
CA ASN A 198 -1.92 15.09 -5.77
C ASN A 198 -1.67 14.93 -7.27
N ALA A 199 -0.81 13.98 -7.63
CA ALA A 199 -0.33 13.82 -9.00
C ALA A 199 -0.99 12.62 -9.73
N SER A 200 -1.76 11.82 -8.99
CA SER A 200 -2.56 10.69 -9.50
C SER A 200 -3.89 11.17 -10.08
N THR A 201 -4.27 10.64 -11.25
CA THR A 201 -5.62 10.83 -11.80
C THR A 201 -6.64 9.93 -11.12
N GLU A 202 -6.20 8.94 -10.33
CA GLU A 202 -7.05 7.97 -9.63
C GLU A 202 -7.51 8.47 -8.26
N ALA A 203 -6.89 9.54 -7.74
CA ALA A 203 -7.28 10.20 -6.50
C ALA A 203 -8.06 11.50 -6.76
N ASP A 204 -9.09 11.77 -5.96
CA ASP A 204 -9.79 13.08 -5.98
C ASP A 204 -9.33 14.02 -4.86
N ARG A 205 -8.63 13.49 -3.85
CA ARG A 205 -8.15 14.24 -2.69
C ARG A 205 -6.92 13.56 -2.12
N THR A 206 -5.99 14.37 -1.60
CA THR A 206 -4.92 13.90 -0.71
C THR A 206 -4.95 14.65 0.61
N VAL A 207 -4.48 14.02 1.67
CA VAL A 207 -4.44 14.58 3.03
C VAL A 207 -3.17 14.15 3.74
N TRP A 208 -2.65 15.04 4.58
CA TRP A 208 -1.76 14.66 5.68
C TRP A 208 -2.61 14.61 6.94
N ILE A 209 -2.68 13.45 7.58
CA ILE A 209 -3.55 13.21 8.73
C ILE A 209 -2.79 12.43 9.80
N ARG A 210 -3.06 12.68 11.08
CA ARG A 210 -2.49 11.87 12.16
C ARG A 210 -3.07 10.45 12.07
N PRO A 211 -2.27 9.38 12.22
CA PRO A 211 -2.79 8.02 12.14
C PRO A 211 -3.98 7.75 13.08
N ARG A 212 -3.95 8.33 14.29
CA ARG A 212 -5.05 8.27 15.26
C ARG A 212 -6.32 8.96 14.76
N ASP A 213 -6.22 10.19 14.25
CA ASP A 213 -7.37 10.93 13.73
C ASP A 213 -8.01 10.19 12.52
N ALA A 214 -7.19 9.56 11.69
CA ALA A 214 -7.66 8.76 10.56
C ALA A 214 -8.40 7.49 11.02
N ALA A 215 -7.89 6.81 12.05
CA ALA A 215 -8.56 5.68 12.67
C ALA A 215 -9.89 6.09 13.34
N ASP A 216 -9.91 7.20 14.08
CA ASP A 216 -11.12 7.74 14.69
C ASP A 216 -12.18 8.09 13.63
N GLY A 217 -11.77 8.66 12.50
CA GLY A 217 -12.65 8.95 11.37
C GLY A 217 -13.22 7.69 10.73
N TYR A 218 -12.44 6.60 10.66
CA TYR A 218 -12.94 5.30 10.24
C TYR A 218 -13.97 4.74 11.23
N ASP A 219 -13.71 4.81 12.54
CA ASP A 219 -14.61 4.29 13.56
C ASP A 219 -15.95 5.05 13.60
N LYS A 220 -15.93 6.33 13.23
CA LYS A 220 -17.14 7.16 13.06
C LYS A 220 -17.87 6.95 11.72
N GLY A 221 -17.28 6.21 10.79
CA GLY A 221 -17.83 6.04 9.43
C GLY A 221 -17.60 7.22 8.49
N GLU A 222 -16.76 8.19 8.87
CA GLU A 222 -16.46 9.40 8.10
C GLU A 222 -15.38 9.15 7.03
N LEU A 223 -14.47 8.21 7.28
CA LEU A 223 -13.41 7.81 6.37
C LEU A 223 -13.57 6.33 5.99
N LEU A 224 -14.01 6.09 4.76
CA LEU A 224 -14.09 4.76 4.19
C LEU A 224 -12.69 4.19 3.99
N MET A 225 -12.40 2.99 4.49
CA MET A 225 -11.11 2.32 4.34
C MET A 225 -11.28 0.82 4.19
N MET A 226 -10.30 0.19 3.54
CA MET A 226 -10.16 -1.26 3.53
C MET A 226 -9.44 -1.73 4.83
N PRO A 227 -9.65 -2.98 5.28
CA PRO A 227 -9.01 -3.54 6.47
C PRO A 227 -7.48 -3.33 6.57
N PRO A 228 -6.68 -3.51 5.48
CA PRO A 228 -5.24 -3.27 5.54
C PRO A 228 -4.88 -1.82 5.93
N THR A 229 -5.64 -0.84 5.45
CA THR A 229 -5.38 0.58 5.71
C THR A 229 -5.61 0.91 7.19
N ILE A 230 -6.77 0.56 7.74
CA ILE A 230 -7.06 0.85 9.16
C ILE A 230 -6.15 0.06 10.10
N ALA A 231 -5.86 -1.21 9.80
CA ALA A 231 -4.94 -2.02 10.59
C ALA A 231 -3.53 -1.39 10.66
N THR A 232 -3.05 -0.85 9.54
CA THR A 232 -1.74 -0.20 9.49
C THR A 232 -1.74 1.17 10.17
N LEU A 233 -2.82 1.96 10.06
CA LEU A 233 -2.98 3.23 10.79
C LEU A 233 -2.95 3.03 12.30
N ARG A 234 -3.67 2.03 12.82
CA ARG A 234 -3.69 1.71 14.26
C ARG A 234 -2.30 1.38 14.79
N ARG A 235 -1.51 0.61 14.04
CA ARG A 235 -0.11 0.32 14.38
C ARG A 235 0.77 1.57 14.30
N LEU A 236 0.60 2.41 13.28
CA LEU A 236 1.36 3.66 13.16
C LEU A 236 1.07 4.65 14.29
N ALA A 237 -0.14 4.62 14.86
CA ALA A 237 -0.54 5.48 15.97
C ALA A 237 0.20 5.19 17.30
N GLU A 238 1.00 4.12 17.35
CA GLU A 238 1.87 3.75 18.48
C GLU A 238 3.22 4.50 18.46
N TYR A 239 3.55 5.23 17.39
CA TYR A 239 4.85 5.86 17.21
C TYR A 239 4.77 7.39 17.23
N ASP A 240 5.66 8.01 18.00
CA ASP A 240 5.74 9.47 18.15
C ASP A 240 6.60 10.15 17.06
N THR A 241 7.32 9.36 16.25
CA THR A 241 8.16 9.87 15.14
C THR A 241 8.18 8.92 13.94
N ALA A 242 8.36 9.48 12.75
CA ALA A 242 8.57 8.73 11.50
C ALA A 242 9.83 7.85 11.59
N ALA A 243 10.89 8.37 12.22
CA ALA A 243 12.11 7.61 12.48
C ALA A 243 11.87 6.41 13.41
N GLY A 244 11.06 6.58 14.46
CA GLY A 244 10.67 5.50 15.35
C GLY A 244 9.88 4.40 14.64
N ALA A 245 8.93 4.78 13.77
CA ALA A 245 8.21 3.82 12.93
C ALA A 245 9.17 3.06 11.99
N LEU A 246 10.07 3.77 11.29
CA LEU A 246 11.09 3.14 10.43
C LEU A 246 11.98 2.16 11.20
N ALA A 247 12.46 2.54 12.39
CA ALA A 247 13.31 1.70 13.22
C ALA A 247 12.62 0.41 13.70
N ALA A 248 11.29 0.39 13.76
CA ALA A 248 10.51 -0.79 14.15
C ALA A 248 10.24 -1.77 12.99
N ALA A 249 10.42 -1.35 11.73
CA ALA A 249 10.13 -2.14 10.54
C ALA A 249 10.88 -3.49 10.46
N PRO A 250 12.18 -3.59 10.84
CA PRO A 250 12.89 -4.87 10.82
C PRO A 250 12.27 -5.96 11.70
N ALA A 251 11.57 -5.58 12.77
CA ALA A 251 10.94 -6.51 13.72
C ALA A 251 9.46 -6.84 13.39
N ARG A 252 8.89 -6.26 12.32
CA ARG A 252 7.49 -6.50 11.97
C ARG A 252 7.28 -7.90 11.41
N ASP A 253 6.22 -8.58 11.83
CA ASP A 253 5.77 -9.81 11.20
C ASP A 253 5.16 -9.52 9.81
N LEU A 254 5.65 -10.22 8.78
CA LEU A 254 5.14 -10.15 7.41
C LEU A 254 4.48 -11.46 6.97
N THR A 255 4.14 -12.34 7.90
CA THR A 255 3.18 -13.42 7.64
C THR A 255 1.97 -12.82 6.93
N PRO A 256 1.61 -13.31 5.73
CA PRO A 256 0.53 -12.71 4.98
C PRO A 256 -0.79 -12.77 5.76
N VAL A 257 -1.48 -11.64 5.86
CA VAL A 257 -2.83 -11.60 6.42
C VAL A 257 -3.83 -11.89 5.30
N LEU A 258 -4.61 -12.97 5.46
CA LEU A 258 -5.67 -13.39 4.56
C LEU A 258 -7.00 -13.40 5.29
N ALA A 259 -8.08 -13.12 4.56
CA ALA A 259 -9.41 -13.32 5.09
C ALA A 259 -9.76 -14.82 5.08
N GLU A 260 -10.38 -15.28 6.16
CA GLU A 260 -11.01 -16.58 6.26
C GLU A 260 -12.52 -16.41 6.16
N ALA A 261 -13.15 -17.18 5.28
CA ALA A 261 -14.60 -17.25 5.17
C ALA A 261 -15.09 -18.63 5.62
N ARG A 262 -16.08 -18.66 6.51
CA ARG A 262 -16.71 -19.89 7.01
C ARG A 262 -18.23 -19.80 6.83
N LEU A 263 -18.86 -20.94 6.60
CA LEU A 263 -20.31 -21.05 6.53
C LEU A 263 -20.83 -21.67 7.84
N GLU A 264 -21.73 -20.98 8.54
CA GLU A 264 -22.37 -21.44 9.77
C GLU A 264 -23.89 -21.22 9.70
N ASN A 265 -24.69 -22.28 9.68
CA ASN A 265 -26.16 -22.19 9.65
C ASN A 265 -26.67 -21.22 8.57
N ASP A 266 -26.18 -21.37 7.33
CA ASP A 266 -26.42 -20.50 6.15
C ASP A 266 -25.85 -19.08 6.21
N ASP A 267 -25.29 -18.66 7.35
CA ASP A 267 -24.58 -17.39 7.47
C ASP A 267 -23.14 -17.50 6.98
N VAL A 268 -22.66 -16.41 6.39
CA VAL A 268 -21.25 -16.23 6.04
C VAL A 268 -20.56 -15.50 7.18
N ILE A 269 -19.51 -16.10 7.74
CA ILE A 269 -18.63 -15.46 8.71
C ILE A 269 -17.30 -15.19 8.02
N LEU A 270 -16.97 -13.91 7.91
CA LEU A 270 -15.71 -13.45 7.36
C LEU A 270 -14.85 -12.89 8.50
N SER A 271 -13.61 -13.34 8.63
CA SER A 271 -12.67 -12.87 9.63
C SER A 271 -11.26 -12.71 9.06
N TRP A 272 -10.42 -11.96 9.76
CA TRP A 272 -8.99 -11.85 9.49
C TRP A 272 -8.25 -12.26 10.76
N PRO A 273 -7.49 -13.36 10.76
CA PRO A 273 -6.76 -13.80 11.94
C PRO A 273 -5.89 -12.69 12.53
N GLY A 274 -6.00 -12.46 13.85
CA GLY A 274 -5.32 -11.38 14.55
C GLY A 274 -5.96 -10.00 14.38
N HIS A 275 -7.11 -9.91 13.70
CA HIS A 275 -7.84 -8.69 13.40
C HIS A 275 -9.36 -8.89 13.56
N ASP A 276 -9.78 -9.37 14.74
CA ASP A 276 -11.17 -9.74 15.04
C ASP A 276 -12.15 -8.57 14.84
N GLU A 277 -11.67 -7.33 14.95
CA GLU A 277 -12.39 -6.09 14.67
C GLU A 277 -12.97 -5.97 13.26
N PHE A 278 -12.48 -6.75 12.29
CA PHE A 278 -13.01 -6.83 10.93
C PHE A 278 -13.94 -8.02 10.71
N THR A 279 -14.20 -8.81 11.76
CA THR A 279 -15.09 -9.96 11.67
C THR A 279 -16.50 -9.52 11.35
N LYS A 280 -17.10 -10.14 10.34
CA LYS A 280 -18.44 -9.83 9.87
C LYS A 280 -19.25 -11.10 9.70
N ARG A 281 -20.46 -11.10 10.26
CA ARG A 281 -21.49 -12.11 10.01
C ARG A 281 -22.47 -11.56 9.00
N ILE A 282 -22.71 -12.28 7.91
CA ILE A 282 -23.63 -11.90 6.85
C ILE A 282 -24.69 -12.98 6.74
N SER A 283 -25.92 -12.65 7.13
CA SER A 283 -27.02 -13.61 7.15
C SER A 283 -27.62 -13.88 5.78
N ALA A 284 -28.11 -15.11 5.57
CA ALA A 284 -28.75 -15.53 4.32
C ALA A 284 -30.00 -14.72 3.95
N GLY A 285 -30.65 -14.08 4.94
CA GLY A 285 -31.91 -13.35 4.79
C GLY A 285 -31.81 -11.85 4.48
N GLY A 286 -30.61 -11.30 4.26
CA GLY A 286 -30.43 -9.92 3.78
C GLY A 286 -30.91 -8.84 4.74
N ASP A 287 -30.16 -8.62 5.82
CA ASP A 287 -29.77 -7.28 6.27
C ASP A 287 -28.61 -7.43 7.28
N PRO A 288 -27.52 -6.64 7.16
CA PRO A 288 -26.46 -6.63 8.15
C PRO A 288 -26.98 -6.00 9.45
N THR A 289 -26.84 -6.71 10.58
CA THR A 289 -26.99 -6.10 11.92
C THR A 289 -25.64 -5.62 12.44
#